data_AF-X0ZH86-F1
#
_entry.id   AF-X0ZH86-F1
#
_cell.length_a   1.000
_cell.length_b   1.000
_cell.length_c   1.000
_cell.angle_alpha   90.00
_cell.angle_beta   90.00
_cell.angle_gamma   90.00
#
_symmetry.space_group_name_H-M   'P 1'
#
loop_
_entity.id
_entity.type
_entity.pdbx_description
1 polymer ?
#
loop_
_entity_poly.entity_id
_entity_poly.type
_entity_poly.pdbx_seq_one_letter_code
_entity_poly.pdbx_strand_id
1 'polypeptide(L)'
;PSLGVKVGDALYESWGYDQTQNDFCRIISISPSGKTVKCQMVHGKVVRESNGAVYVSPSNNPIKCPPVRLYVRSWRKGNYFVGSYPFLSNISRSSECEHKRKGSFDKYTSPVYETAPGYGH
;
A
#
# COMPACT_ATOMS: atom_id res chain seq x y z
N PRO A 1 13.98 6.58 20.03
CA PRO A 1 14.22 5.73 18.84
C PRO A 1 13.45 6.25 17.62
N SER A 2 14.15 6.74 16.60
CA SER A 2 13.52 7.07 15.31
C SER A 2 12.88 5.82 14.73
N LEU A 3 11.60 5.87 14.38
CA LEU A 3 10.79 4.74 13.91
C LEU A 3 11.27 4.07 12.61
N GLY A 4 12.44 4.45 12.09
CA GLY A 4 12.91 4.02 10.76
C GLY A 4 11.99 4.45 9.62
N VAL A 5 10.98 5.29 9.90
CA VAL A 5 10.05 5.87 8.93
C VAL A 5 9.99 7.38 9.02
N LYS A 6 9.83 8.00 7.85
CA LYS A 6 9.71 9.44 7.66
C LYS A 6 8.55 9.77 6.72
N VAL A 7 8.12 11.03 6.74
CA VAL A 7 7.20 11.57 5.73
C VAL A 7 7.82 11.37 4.34
N GLY A 8 7.00 10.92 3.38
CA GLY A 8 7.42 10.61 2.02
C GLY A 8 7.82 9.15 1.80
N ASP A 9 8.02 8.34 2.85
CA ASP A 9 8.21 6.90 2.70
C ASP A 9 6.95 6.25 2.10
N ALA A 10 7.15 5.30 1.20
CA ALA A 10 6.09 4.50 0.62
C ALA A 10 5.93 3.20 1.42
N LEU A 11 4.69 2.73 1.48
CA LEU A 11 4.29 1.47 2.10
C LEU A 11 3.51 0.65 1.08
N TYR A 12 3.51 -0.67 1.23
CA TYR A 12 2.74 -1.57 0.39
C TYR A 12 2.11 -2.70 1.21
N GLU A 13 0.95 -3.18 0.76
CA GLU A 13 0.32 -4.42 1.22
C GLU A 13 0.16 -5.34 0.02
N SER A 14 0.69 -6.56 0.12
CA SER A 14 0.43 -7.63 -0.84
C SER A 14 -0.80 -8.41 -0.42
N TRP A 15 -1.67 -8.71 -1.38
CA TRP A 15 -2.88 -9.48 -1.12
C TRP A 15 -3.37 -10.26 -2.34
N GLY A 16 -4.29 -11.17 -2.08
CA GLY A 16 -5.02 -11.91 -3.09
C GLY A 16 -5.07 -13.39 -2.75
N TYR A 17 -5.90 -14.10 -3.48
CA TYR A 17 -6.17 -15.51 -3.25
C TYR A 17 -5.47 -16.32 -4.34
N ASP A 18 -6.00 -16.31 -5.57
CA ASP A 18 -5.42 -16.97 -6.75
C ASP A 18 -4.45 -16.07 -7.55
N GLN A 19 -4.39 -14.79 -7.21
CA GLN A 19 -3.54 -13.79 -7.85
C GLN A 19 -2.85 -12.95 -6.78
N THR A 20 -1.63 -12.48 -7.02
CA THR A 20 -0.97 -11.50 -6.14
C THR A 20 -1.20 -10.09 -6.69
N GLN A 21 -1.77 -9.22 -5.87
CA GLN A 21 -1.97 -7.78 -6.11
C GLN A 21 -1.32 -6.98 -4.99
N ASN A 22 -0.93 -5.74 -5.26
CA ASN A 22 -0.36 -4.84 -4.25
C ASN A 22 -1.07 -3.49 -4.20
N ASP A 23 -1.39 -3.07 -2.99
CA ASP A 23 -1.89 -1.72 -2.72
C ASP A 23 -0.77 -0.86 -2.12
N PHE A 24 -0.71 0.40 -2.55
CA PHE A 24 0.34 1.33 -2.14
C PHE A 24 -0.21 2.57 -1.44
N CYS A 25 0.54 3.06 -0.47
CA CYS A 25 0.30 4.37 0.12
C CYS A 25 1.60 5.09 0.49
N ARG A 26 1.52 6.41 0.69
CA ARG A 26 2.65 7.26 1.06
C ARG A 26 2.38 7.99 2.35
N ILE A 27 3.35 7.97 3.27
CA ILE A 27 3.23 8.67 4.56
C ILE A 27 3.23 10.18 4.29
N ILE A 28 2.17 10.87 4.70
CA ILE A 28 2.04 12.34 4.60
C ILE A 28 2.21 13.03 5.95
N SER A 29 1.98 12.33 7.06
CA SER A 29 2.27 12.84 8.41
C SER A 29 2.46 11.71 9.41
N ILE A 30 3.19 12.01 10.48
CA ILE A 30 3.43 11.10 11.61
C ILE A 30 2.89 11.81 12.86
N SER A 31 2.12 11.10 13.69
CA SER A 31 1.63 11.67 14.96
C SER A 31 2.79 12.03 15.89
N PRO A 32 2.68 13.03 16.78
CA PRO A 32 3.75 13.40 17.71
C PRO A 32 4.28 12.24 18.56
N SER A 33 3.41 11.29 18.94
CA SER A 33 3.78 10.09 19.70
C SER A 33 4.45 9.00 18.86
N GLY A 34 4.46 9.13 17.53
CA GLY A 34 4.98 8.12 16.62
C GLY A 34 4.11 6.86 16.48
N LYS A 35 2.99 6.75 17.21
CA LYS A 35 2.16 5.53 17.25
C LYS A 35 1.25 5.37 16.03
N THR A 36 1.04 6.45 15.26
CA THR A 36 0.20 6.44 14.06
C THR A 36 0.79 7.28 12.95
N VAL A 37 0.46 6.93 11.71
CA VAL A 37 0.76 7.70 10.50
C VAL A 37 -0.53 8.00 9.75
N LYS A 38 -0.57 9.14 9.04
CA LYS A 38 -1.55 9.35 7.97
C LYS A 38 -0.89 9.07 6.63
N CYS A 39 -1.57 8.33 5.78
CA CYS A 39 -1.08 7.96 4.46
C CYS A 39 -2.08 8.37 3.37
N GLN A 40 -1.56 8.82 2.23
CA GLN A 40 -2.35 8.99 1.01
C GLN A 40 -2.21 7.71 0.17
N MET A 41 -3.32 7.10 -0.26
CA MET A 41 -3.25 5.96 -1.19
C MET A 41 -2.75 6.46 -2.55
N VAL A 42 -1.96 5.65 -3.24
CA VAL A 42 -1.38 5.96 -4.55
C VAL A 42 -1.55 4.78 -5.50
N HIS A 43 -1.63 5.05 -6.80
CA HIS A 43 -1.66 3.97 -7.79
C HIS A 43 -0.32 3.23 -7.85
N GLY A 44 -0.34 1.93 -8.14
CA GLY A 44 0.82 1.20 -8.62
C GLY A 44 1.14 1.56 -10.07
N LYS A 45 2.40 1.39 -10.47
CA LYS A 45 2.84 1.43 -11.87
C LYS A 45 3.72 0.23 -12.17
N VAL A 46 3.51 -0.39 -13.32
CA VAL A 46 4.40 -1.45 -13.81
C VAL A 46 5.76 -0.84 -14.14
N VAL A 47 6.82 -1.46 -13.64
CA VAL A 47 8.21 -1.05 -13.91
C VAL A 47 9.03 -2.13 -14.60
N ARG A 48 8.55 -3.38 -14.59
CA ARG A 48 9.13 -4.49 -15.33
C ARG A 48 8.07 -5.54 -15.58
N GLU A 49 8.09 -6.14 -16.75
CA GLU A 49 7.26 -7.28 -17.12
C GLU A 49 8.14 -8.51 -17.30
N SER A 50 7.57 -9.67 -17.02
CA SER A 50 8.15 -10.99 -17.23
C SER A 50 7.03 -11.96 -17.60
N ASN A 51 7.35 -13.13 -18.15
CA ASN A 51 6.32 -14.08 -18.57
C ASN A 51 5.44 -14.49 -17.37
N GLY A 52 4.16 -14.10 -17.40
CA GLY A 52 3.19 -14.36 -16.32
C GLY A 52 3.31 -13.47 -15.06
N ALA A 53 4.21 -12.49 -15.05
CA ALA A 53 4.49 -11.68 -13.87
C ALA A 53 4.73 -10.21 -14.20
N VAL A 54 4.24 -9.30 -13.37
CA VAL A 54 4.61 -7.88 -13.42
C VAL A 54 5.24 -7.44 -12.12
N TYR A 55 6.16 -6.49 -12.20
CA TYR A 55 6.76 -5.85 -11.04
C TYR A 55 6.26 -4.43 -10.99
N VAL A 56 5.71 -4.05 -9.84
CA VAL A 56 5.08 -2.75 -9.65
C VAL A 56 5.80 -1.93 -8.59
N SER A 57 5.66 -0.61 -8.73
CA SER A 57 6.17 0.39 -7.80
C SER A 57 5.07 1.41 -7.50
N PRO A 58 5.12 2.09 -6.35
CA PRO A 58 4.21 3.20 -6.09
C PRO A 58 4.44 4.30 -7.14
N SER A 59 3.36 4.79 -7.74
CA SER A 59 3.38 5.96 -8.60
C SER A 59 3.40 7.25 -7.77
N ASN A 60 3.54 8.39 -8.46
CA ASN A 60 3.36 9.71 -7.84
C ASN A 60 1.90 10.19 -7.93
N ASN A 61 0.98 9.38 -8.48
CA ASN A 61 -0.40 9.76 -8.68
C ASN A 61 -1.24 9.34 -7.47
N PRO A 62 -1.73 10.30 -6.65
CA PRO A 62 -2.58 9.98 -5.53
C PRO A 62 -3.95 9.51 -6.01
N ILE A 63 -4.50 8.52 -5.33
CA ILE A 63 -5.90 8.13 -5.47
C ILE A 63 -6.73 9.22 -4.79
N LYS A 64 -7.86 9.60 -5.39
CA LYS A 64 -8.79 10.63 -4.87
C LYS A 64 -9.58 10.11 -3.66
N CYS A 65 -8.86 9.75 -2.60
CA CYS A 65 -9.41 9.28 -1.34
C CYS A 65 -8.94 10.12 -0.16
N PRO A 66 -9.75 10.28 0.90
CA PRO A 66 -9.26 10.83 2.16
C PRO A 66 -8.05 10.04 2.68
N PRO A 67 -7.07 10.70 3.30
CA PRO A 67 -5.95 10.00 3.91
C PRO A 67 -6.38 8.99 4.97
N VAL A 68 -5.71 7.84 4.98
CA VAL A 68 -5.97 6.76 5.93
C VAL A 68 -5.04 6.88 7.13
N ARG A 69 -5.53 6.53 8.32
CA ARG A 69 -4.69 6.42 9.51
C ARG A 69 -4.29 4.97 9.72
N LEU A 70 -2.99 4.72 9.80
CA LEU A 70 -2.43 3.42 10.16
C LEU A 70 -1.75 3.51 11.52
N TYR A 71 -1.86 2.44 12.31
CA TYR A 71 -1.11 2.24 13.54
C TYR A 71 0.26 1.70 13.21
N VAL A 72 1.29 2.31 13.81
CA VAL A 72 2.65 1.78 13.74
C VAL A 72 2.78 0.68 14.77
N ARG A 73 3.16 -0.50 14.32
CA ARG A 73 3.45 -1.67 15.14
C ARG A 73 4.88 -2.11 14.90
N SER A 74 5.46 -2.79 15.87
CA SER A 74 6.84 -3.27 15.81
C SER A 74 6.84 -4.79 15.98
N TRP A 75 7.60 -5.47 15.13
CA TRP A 75 7.88 -6.89 15.23
C TRP A 75 9.38 -7.14 15.11
N ARG A 76 9.84 -8.38 15.30
CA ARG A 76 11.27 -8.76 15.28
C ARG A 76 12.03 -8.28 14.02
N LYS A 77 11.33 -8.13 12.88
CA LYS A 77 11.90 -7.73 11.58
C LYS A 77 11.80 -6.23 11.27
N GLY A 78 11.17 -5.44 12.14
CA GLY A 78 10.97 -4.01 11.93
C GLY A 78 9.53 -3.55 12.17
N ASN A 79 9.24 -2.35 11.69
CA ASN A 79 7.91 -1.75 11.82
C ASN A 79 6.99 -2.13 10.67
N TYR A 80 5.72 -2.37 11.00
CA TYR A 80 4.63 -2.59 10.07
C TYR A 80 3.43 -1.71 10.44
N PHE A 81 2.54 -1.47 9.48
CA PHE A 81 1.51 -0.45 9.58
C PHE A 81 0.14 -1.07 9.39
N VAL A 82 -0.71 -1.02 10.41
CA VAL A 82 -2.00 -1.71 10.39
C VAL A 82 -3.16 -0.74 10.46
N GLY A 83 -4.21 -1.00 9.70
CA GLY A 83 -5.39 -0.14 9.73
C GLY A 83 -6.46 -0.55 8.74
N SER A 84 -7.45 0.33 8.60
CA SER A 84 -8.47 0.20 7.56
C SER A 84 -8.18 1.19 6.43
N TYR A 85 -8.31 0.74 5.19
CA TYR A 85 -8.08 1.56 4.01
C TYR A 85 -9.10 1.24 2.90
N PRO A 86 -9.35 2.18 1.96
CA PRO A 86 -10.19 1.93 0.78
C PRO A 86 -9.67 0.74 -0.04
N PHE A 87 -10.54 -0.19 -0.38
CA PHE A 87 -10.17 -1.35 -1.19
C PHE A 87 -10.03 -0.94 -2.67
N LEU A 88 -8.81 -1.04 -3.23
CA LEU A 88 -8.48 -0.37 -4.49
C LEU A 88 -8.91 -1.13 -5.76
N SER A 89 -9.16 -2.44 -5.67
CA SER A 89 -9.48 -3.27 -6.87
C SER A 89 -10.81 -2.92 -7.54
N ASN A 90 -11.70 -2.19 -6.85
CA ASN A 90 -13.03 -1.82 -7.34
C ASN A 90 -13.18 -0.32 -7.64
N ILE A 91 -12.09 0.46 -7.66
CA ILE A 91 -12.15 1.93 -7.87
C ILE A 91 -12.28 2.28 -9.36
N SER A 92 -13.26 1.70 -10.06
CA SER A 92 -13.57 2.07 -11.45
C SER A 92 -14.71 3.06 -11.58
N ARG A 93 -15.57 3.27 -10.55
CA ARG A 93 -16.76 4.13 -10.66
C ARG A 93 -17.17 4.79 -9.32
N SER A 94 -16.88 6.09 -9.21
CA SER A 94 -17.69 7.15 -8.56
C SER A 94 -18.22 7.04 -7.10
N SER A 95 -17.90 6.01 -6.31
CA SER A 95 -18.12 6.00 -4.84
C SER A 95 -16.82 5.63 -4.08
N GLU A 96 -15.76 6.35 -4.46
CA GLU A 96 -14.34 5.97 -4.51
C GLU A 96 -13.65 5.50 -3.21
N CYS A 97 -14.33 5.40 -2.07
CA CYS A 97 -13.71 5.13 -0.77
C CYS A 97 -14.56 4.34 0.24
N GLU A 98 -15.75 3.88 -0.16
CA GLU A 98 -16.74 3.37 0.80
C GLU A 98 -16.34 2.00 1.38
N HIS A 99 -15.85 1.11 0.52
CA HIS A 99 -15.44 -0.23 0.93
C HIS A 99 -14.07 -0.19 1.59
N LYS A 100 -14.02 -0.55 2.87
CA LYS A 100 -12.79 -0.60 3.64
C LYS A 100 -12.35 -2.03 3.86
N ARG A 101 -11.06 -2.28 3.69
CA ARG A 101 -10.39 -3.52 4.05
C ARG A 101 -9.47 -3.30 5.25
N LYS A 102 -9.26 -4.35 6.05
CA LYS A 102 -8.16 -4.37 7.04
C LYS A 102 -6.87 -4.76 6.34
N GLY A 103 -5.83 -3.97 6.57
CA GLY A 103 -4.54 -4.16 5.94
C GLY A 103 -3.38 -4.14 6.91
N SER A 104 -2.30 -4.79 6.50
CA SER A 104 -0.98 -4.72 7.11
C SER A 104 0.03 -4.35 6.04
N PHE A 105 0.55 -3.14 6.12
CA PHE A 105 1.50 -2.61 5.17
C PHE A 105 2.93 -2.73 5.70
N ASP A 106 3.83 -3.11 4.81
CA ASP A 106 5.27 -3.08 5.03
C ASP A 106 5.91 -1.88 4.36
N LYS A 107 7.12 -1.53 4.79
CA LYS A 107 7.89 -0.47 4.15
C LYS A 107 8.31 -0.90 2.75
N TYR A 108 7.95 -0.10 1.74
CA TYR A 108 8.39 -0.32 0.38
C TYR A 108 9.85 0.08 0.19
N THR A 109 10.67 -0.83 -0.37
CA THR A 109 12.11 -0.62 -0.59
C THR A 109 12.56 -0.96 -2.02
N SER A 110 11.82 -1.83 -2.71
CA SER A 110 12.09 -2.26 -4.09
C SER A 110 10.80 -2.66 -4.78
N PRO A 111 10.76 -2.71 -6.14
CA PRO A 111 9.59 -3.20 -6.87
C PRO A 111 9.09 -4.55 -6.37
N VAL A 112 7.77 -4.70 -6.30
CA VAL A 112 7.11 -5.90 -5.76
C VAL A 112 6.38 -6.66 -6.85
N TYR A 113 6.28 -7.97 -6.69
CA TYR A 113 5.67 -8.88 -7.65
C TYR A 113 4.14 -8.80 -7.63
N GLU A 114 3.52 -8.86 -8.82
CA GLU A 114 2.10 -9.13 -9.03
C GLU A 114 1.93 -10.22 -10.09
N THR A 115 0.82 -10.96 -9.98
CA THR A 115 0.39 -11.87 -11.04
C THR A 115 -0.05 -11.05 -12.25
N ALA A 116 0.49 -11.35 -13.43
CA ALA A 116 0.12 -10.60 -14.64
C ALA A 116 -1.37 -10.79 -15.00
N PRO A 117 -2.02 -9.79 -15.63
CA PRO A 117 -3.39 -9.94 -16.11
C PRO A 117 -3.54 -11.18 -17.01
N GLY A 118 -4.57 -11.98 -16.74
CA GLY A 118 -4.85 -13.21 -17.51
C GLY A 118 -4.07 -14.46 -17.07
N TYR A 119 -3.26 -14.38 -16.01
CA TYR A 119 -2.49 -15.51 -15.46
C TYR A 119 -2.99 -16.02 -14.10
N GLY A 120 -4.14 -15.54 -13.63
CA GLY A 120 -4.84 -16.16 -12.50
C GLY A 120 -5.75 -17.30 -12.95
N HIS A 121 -5.95 -18.27 -12.07
CA HIS A 121 -6.84 -19.42 -12.28
C HIS A 121 -8.33 -19.04 -12.34
#